data_AF-A0A6L5Z4P2-F1
#
_entry.id   AF-A0A6L5Z4P2-F1
#
_cell.length_a   1.000
_cell.length_b   1.000
_cell.length_c   1.000
_cell.angle_alpha   90.00
_cell.angle_beta   90.00
_cell.angle_gamma   90.00
#
_symmetry.space_group_name_H-M   'P 1'
#
loop_
_entity.id
_entity.type
_entity.pdbx_description
1 polymer ?
#
loop_
_entity_poly.entity_id
_entity_poly.type
_entity_poly.pdbx_seq_one_letter_code
_entity_poly.pdbx_strand_id
1 'polypeptide(L)' 'SNWMTFYNTERPHSSLERRTPKEAYRHGRDQKLAA' A
#
# COMPACT_ATOMS: atom_id res chain seq x y z
N SER A 1 8.38 -18.02 0.23
CA SER A 1 8.72 -16.74 -0.41
C SER A 1 7.86 -15.62 0.16
N ASN A 2 8.46 -14.63 0.83
CA ASN A 2 7.75 -13.52 1.50
C ASN A 2 7.93 -12.16 0.80
N TRP A 3 8.38 -12.19 -0.46
CA TRP A 3 8.75 -10.98 -1.20
C TRP A 3 7.55 -10.08 -1.45
N MET A 4 6.38 -10.65 -1.80
CA MET A 4 5.17 -9.86 -2.00
C MET A 4 4.74 -9.13 -0.72
N THR A 5 4.81 -9.76 0.45
CA THR A 5 4.45 -9.10 1.72
C THR A 5 5.39 -7.92 1.98
N PHE A 6 6.70 -8.15 1.92
CA PHE A 6 7.70 -7.11 2.13
C PHE A 6 7.51 -5.92 1.18
N TYR A 7 7.30 -6.19 -0.11
CA TYR A 7 7.04 -5.16 -1.11
C TYR A 7 5.79 -4.32 -0.80
N ASN A 8 4.71 -4.97 -0.36
CA ASN A 8 3.43 -4.31 -0.13
C ASN A 8 3.35 -3.59 1.23
N THR A 9 4.07 -4.05 2.25
CA THR A 9 3.88 -3.57 3.64
C THR A 9 5.08 -2.91 4.27
N GLU A 10 6.30 -3.13 3.76
CA GLU A 10 7.53 -2.70 4.44
C GLU A 10 8.41 -1.83 3.54
N ARG A 11 8.34 -2.02 2.21
CA ARG A 11 9.18 -1.28 1.27
C ARG A 11 8.60 0.11 0.95
N PRO A 12 9.30 1.21 1.31
CA PRO A 12 8.91 2.55 0.88
C PRO A 12 9.23 2.76 -0.61
N HIS A 13 8.33 3.42 -1.33
CA HIS A 13 8.49 3.70 -2.76
C HIS A 13 8.62 5.20 -3.00
N SER A 14 9.66 5.65 -3.70
CA SER A 14 9.84 7.07 -4.01
C SER A 14 8.67 7.66 -4.80
N SER A 15 8.04 6.88 -5.68
CA SER A 15 6.83 7.28 -6.43
C SER A 15 5.58 7.43 -5.55
N LEU A 16 5.60 6.89 -4.33
CA LEU A 16 4.52 7.02 -3.34
C LEU A 16 4.92 7.95 -2.20
N GLU A 17 5.78 8.95 -2.47
CA GLU A 17 6.29 9.87 -1.45
C GLU A 17 6.95 9.14 -0.27
N ARG A 18 7.68 8.05 -0.57
CA ARG A 18 8.34 7.16 0.40
C ARG A 18 7.38 6.39 1.32
N ARG A 19 6.10 6.29 0.95
CA ARG A 19 5.13 5.39 1.61
C ARG A 19 5.13 4.00 0.98
N THR A 20 4.62 3.02 1.72
CA THR A 20 4.36 1.67 1.20
C THR A 20 3.05 1.65 0.38
N PRO A 21 2.86 0.65 -0.51
CA PRO A 21 1.59 0.48 -1.22
C PRO A 21 0.41 0.34 -0.26
N LYS A 22 0.59 -0.39 0.86
CA LYS A 22 -0.42 -0.53 1.90
C LYS A 22 -0.82 0.82 2.50
N GLU A 23 0.11 1.73 2.74
CA GLU A 23 -0.18 3.05 3.29
C GLU A 23 -0.85 3.97 2.25
N ALA A 24 -0.32 4.01 1.02
CA ALA A 24 -0.83 4.88 -0.04
C ALA A 24 -2.26 4.54 -0.46
N TYR A 25 -2.60 3.24 -0.52
CA TYR A 25 -3.90 2.77 -1.00
C TYR A 25 -4.85 2.30 0.09
N ARG A 26 -4.49 2.44 1.38
CA ARG A 26 -5.36 2.05 2.51
C ARG A 26 -6.73 2.72 2.42
N HIS A 27 -6.76 4.00 2.02
CA HIS A 27 -7.99 4.80 1.94
C HIS A 27 -8.85 4.46 0.71
N GLY A 28 -8.29 3.85 -0.34
CA GLY A 28 -9.04 3.47 -1.54
C GLY A 28 -9.88 2.19 -1.36
N ARG A 29 -9.61 1.39 -0.32
CA ARG A 29 -10.39 0.17 0.00
C ARG A 29 -11.67 0.49 0.76
N ASP A 30 -11.64 1.45 1.69
CA ASP A 30 -12.82 1.92 2.40
C ASP A 30 -13.78 2.68 1.47
N GLN A 31 -13.26 3.46 0.50
CA GLN A 31 -14.10 4.13 -0.49
C GLN A 31 -14.82 3.18 -1.48
N LYS A 32 -14.31 1.95 -1.68
CA LYS A 32 -14.99 0.93 -2.49
C LYS A 32 -16.07 0.14 -1.74
N LEU A 33 -16.12 0.24 -0.40
CA LEU A 33 -17.13 -0.41 0.43
C LEU A 33 -18.27 0.54 0.84
N ALA A 34 -18.13 1.83 0.56
CA ALA A 34 -19.21 2.81 0.66
C ALA A 34 -19.86 3.00 -0.72
N ALA A 35 -20.65 2.03 -1.16
CA ALA A 35 -21.56 2.12 -2.30
C ALA A 35 -22.85 1.35 -2.00
#